data_AF-A0A429IZ06-F1
#
_entry.id   AF-A0A429IZ06-F1
#
_cell.length_a   1.000
_cell.length_b   1.000
_cell.length_c   1.000
_cell.angle_alpha   90.00
_cell.angle_beta   90.00
_cell.angle_gamma   90.00
#
_symmetry.space_group_name_H-M   'P 1'
#
loop_
_entity.id
_entity.type
_entity.pdbx_description
1 polymer ?
#
loop_
_entity_poly.entity_id
_entity_poly.type
_entity_poly.pdbx_seq_one_letter_code
_entity_poly.pdbx_strand_id
1 'polypeptide(L)'
;MAFFSGKTQKEPVVVVRDSQEVLIRLRQALESAGPAERSGLERAVGIAEATAALTDEQVRKDWVRGILKAAGADAGRDLESAVKSLRQAVPVLTLTAAYQLVKDVVDDAA
;
A
#
# COMPACT_ATOMS: atom_id res chain seq x y z
N MET A 1 -17.37 28.60 13.72
CA MET A 1 -17.81 28.24 12.36
C MET A 1 -17.75 26.73 12.22
N ALA A 2 -18.90 26.07 12.11
CA ALA A 2 -18.96 24.63 11.88
C ALA A 2 -18.92 24.37 10.37
N PHE A 3 -17.92 23.64 9.89
CA PHE A 3 -17.85 23.14 8.52
C PHE A 3 -18.27 21.68 8.52
N PHE A 4 -19.56 21.43 8.27
CA PHE A 4 -20.00 20.12 7.79
C PHE A 4 -19.95 20.14 6.26
N SER A 5 -19.06 19.34 5.67
CA SER A 5 -19.15 18.99 4.25
C SER A 5 -19.15 17.48 4.12
N GLY A 6 -20.35 16.90 4.20
CA GLY A 6 -20.64 15.51 3.89
C GLY A 6 -20.62 15.28 2.37
N LYS A 7 -19.46 15.41 1.75
CA LYS A 7 -19.19 14.74 0.46
C LYS A 7 -18.33 13.54 0.82
N THR A 8 -18.77 12.34 0.44
CA THR A 8 -17.93 11.13 0.42
C THR A 8 -16.61 11.53 -0.22
N GLN A 9 -15.57 11.69 0.60
CA GLN A 9 -14.28 12.16 0.14
C GLN A 9 -13.75 11.03 -0.74
N LYS A 10 -13.79 11.24 -2.05
CA LYS A 10 -13.32 10.25 -3.03
C LYS A 10 -11.87 9.95 -2.65
N GLU A 11 -11.57 8.70 -2.33
CA GLU A 11 -10.22 8.32 -1.95
C GLU A 11 -9.24 8.79 -3.03
N PRO A 12 -8.15 9.48 -2.65
CA PRO A 12 -7.27 10.13 -3.62
C PRO A 12 -6.50 9.13 -4.49
N VAL A 13 -6.48 7.87 -4.08
CA VAL A 13 -5.80 6.76 -4.75
C VAL A 13 -6.75 5.56 -4.72
N VAL A 14 -6.85 4.85 -5.82
CA VAL A 14 -7.59 3.57 -5.91
C VAL A 14 -6.56 2.44 -5.89
N VAL A 15 -6.77 1.46 -5.02
CA VAL A 15 -5.92 0.28 -4.93
C VAL A 15 -6.46 -0.79 -5.88
N VAL A 16 -5.62 -1.25 -6.80
CA VAL A 16 -5.95 -2.35 -7.74
C VAL A 16 -5.03 -3.52 -7.41
N ARG A 17 -5.61 -4.71 -7.20
CA ARG A 17 -4.86 -5.89 -6.71
C ARG A 17 -5.24 -7.17 -7.43
N ASP A 18 -4.20 -7.90 -7.85
CA ASP A 18 -4.30 -9.25 -8.38
C ASP A 18 -3.88 -10.31 -7.35
N SER A 19 -3.60 -9.91 -6.11
CA SER A 19 -3.05 -10.80 -5.07
C SER A 19 -3.94 -12.01 -4.76
N GLN A 20 -5.27 -11.85 -4.85
CA GLN A 20 -6.22 -12.96 -4.69
C GLN A 20 -6.15 -13.95 -5.85
N GLU A 21 -6.07 -13.46 -7.10
CA GLU A 21 -5.92 -14.32 -8.28
C GLU A 21 -4.58 -15.07 -8.22
N VAL A 22 -3.48 -14.40 -7.87
CA VAL A 22 -2.17 -15.04 -7.68
C VAL A 22 -2.22 -16.13 -6.61
N LEU A 23 -2.88 -15.88 -5.47
CA LEU A 23 -3.06 -16.87 -4.42
C LEU A 23 -3.84 -18.11 -4.91
N ILE A 24 -4.92 -17.90 -5.67
CA ILE A 24 -5.69 -19.00 -6.28
C ILE A 24 -4.79 -19.85 -7.19
N ARG A 25 -4.01 -19.22 -8.07
CA ARG A 25 -3.10 -19.91 -8.99
C ARG A 25 -2.01 -20.70 -8.25
N LEU A 26 -1.46 -20.13 -7.18
CA LEU A 26 -0.45 -20.81 -6.36
C LEU A 26 -1.01 -22.03 -5.62
N ARG A 27 -2.25 -21.94 -5.10
CA ARG A 27 -2.92 -23.08 -4.48
C ARG A 27 -3.18 -24.20 -5.50
N GLN A 28 -3.64 -23.86 -6.70
CA GLN A 28 -3.80 -24.82 -7.80
C GLN A 28 -2.47 -25.49 -8.19
N ALA A 29 -1.38 -24.73 -8.28
CA ALA A 29 -0.07 -25.29 -8.58
C ALA A 29 0.39 -26.27 -7.48
N LEU A 30 0.13 -25.96 -6.21
CA LEU A 30 0.47 -26.80 -5.05
C LEU A 30 -0.29 -28.13 -5.04
N GLU A 31 -1.53 -28.17 -5.52
CA GLU A 31 -2.32 -29.41 -5.63
C GLU A 31 -1.67 -30.44 -6.57
N SER A 32 -1.03 -29.97 -7.65
CA SER A 32 -0.32 -30.82 -8.62
C SER A 32 1.19 -30.94 -8.40
N ALA A 33 1.74 -30.30 -7.35
CA ALA A 33 3.18 -30.17 -7.17
C ALA A 33 3.86 -31.50 -6.83
N GLY A 34 4.97 -31.79 -7.51
CA GLY A 34 5.85 -32.89 -7.15
C GLY A 34 6.59 -32.64 -5.83
N PRO A 35 7.18 -33.68 -5.20
CA PRO A 35 7.81 -33.57 -3.88
C PRO A 35 8.94 -32.52 -3.81
N ALA A 36 9.65 -32.29 -4.91
CA ALA A 36 10.77 -31.35 -4.96
C ALA A 36 10.33 -29.87 -4.89
N GLU A 37 9.17 -29.52 -5.45
CA GLU A 37 8.68 -28.13 -5.53
C GLU A 37 7.72 -27.79 -4.39
N ARG A 38 7.17 -28.81 -3.73
CA ARG A 38 6.10 -28.67 -2.73
C ARG A 38 6.44 -27.69 -1.61
N SER A 39 7.60 -27.84 -0.97
CA SER A 39 8.00 -26.98 0.15
C SER A 39 8.19 -25.51 -0.25
N GLY A 40 8.66 -25.28 -1.47
CA GLY A 40 8.77 -23.94 -2.05
C GLY A 40 7.41 -23.32 -2.31
N LEU A 41 6.49 -24.09 -2.90
CA LEU A 41 5.12 -23.64 -3.18
C LEU A 41 4.30 -23.40 -1.91
N GLU A 42 4.45 -24.22 -0.88
CA GLU A 42 3.83 -23.98 0.43
C GLU A 42 4.28 -22.64 1.03
N ARG A 43 5.57 -22.30 0.93
CA ARG A 43 6.08 -21.00 1.35
C ARG A 43 5.53 -19.87 0.48
N ALA A 44 5.47 -20.07 -0.84
CA ALA A 44 4.93 -19.07 -1.76
C ALA A 44 3.45 -18.78 -1.48
N VAL A 45 2.65 -19.82 -1.21
CA VAL A 45 1.25 -19.68 -0.78
C VAL A 45 1.17 -18.86 0.50
N GLY A 46 1.98 -19.16 1.52
CA GLY A 46 1.99 -18.38 2.76
C GLY A 46 2.29 -16.88 2.56
N ILE A 47 3.23 -16.54 1.67
CA ILE A 47 3.52 -15.15 1.31
C ILE A 47 2.34 -14.51 0.58
N ALA A 48 1.73 -15.22 -0.37
CA ALA A 48 0.59 -14.72 -1.13
C ALA A 48 -0.65 -14.54 -0.24
N GLU A 49 -0.88 -15.42 0.73
CA GLU A 49 -1.94 -15.29 1.73
C GLU A 49 -1.76 -14.05 2.59
N ALA A 50 -0.56 -13.84 3.15
CA ALA A 50 -0.25 -12.64 3.93
C ALA A 50 -0.45 -11.37 3.09
N THR A 51 -0.05 -11.39 1.82
CA THR A 51 -0.21 -10.26 0.89
C THR A 51 -1.68 -9.99 0.54
N ALA A 52 -2.46 -11.05 0.31
CA ALA A 52 -3.87 -10.97 -0.02
C ALA A 52 -4.74 -10.52 1.17
N ALA A 53 -4.26 -10.74 2.40
CA ALA A 53 -4.92 -10.34 3.64
C ALA A 53 -4.75 -8.85 3.99
N LEU A 54 -3.84 -8.13 3.33
CA LEU A 54 -3.65 -6.70 3.60
C LEU A 54 -4.93 -5.90 3.29
N THR A 55 -5.20 -4.88 4.11
CA THR A 55 -6.25 -3.90 3.81
C THR A 55 -5.79 -2.91 2.74
N ASP A 56 -6.73 -2.28 2.03
CA ASP A 56 -6.38 -1.24 1.05
C ASP A 56 -5.65 -0.06 1.70
N GLU A 57 -5.95 0.22 2.98
CA GLU A 57 -5.24 1.23 3.77
C GLU A 57 -3.76 0.85 3.96
N GLN A 58 -3.47 -0.39 4.37
CA GLN A 58 -2.09 -0.87 4.54
C GLN A 58 -1.31 -0.82 3.23
N VAL A 59 -1.92 -1.28 2.13
CA VAL A 59 -1.29 -1.26 0.80
C VAL A 59 -0.97 0.18 0.37
N ARG A 60 -1.87 1.12 0.65
CA ARG A 60 -1.66 2.53 0.35
C ARG A 60 -0.53 3.13 1.19
N LYS A 61 -0.47 2.82 2.49
CA LYS A 61 0.62 3.24 3.38
C LYS A 61 1.97 2.72 2.88
N ASP A 62 2.05 1.45 2.48
CA ASP A 62 3.27 0.86 1.95
C ASP A 62 3.70 1.47 0.61
N TRP A 63 2.74 1.79 -0.25
CA TRP A 63 3.00 2.53 -1.48
C TRP A 63 3.59 3.92 -1.21
N VAL A 64 3.03 4.68 -0.26
CA VAL A 64 3.59 5.99 0.15
C VAL A 64 4.99 5.83 0.73
N ARG A 65 5.21 4.86 1.65
CA ARG A 65 6.53 4.56 2.23
C ARG A 65 7.56 4.25 1.13
N GLY A 66 7.16 3.48 0.11
CA GLY A 66 8.00 3.16 -1.04
C GLY A 66 8.44 4.40 -1.83
N ILE A 67 7.50 5.31 -2.11
CA ILE A 67 7.79 6.58 -2.80
C ILE A 67 8.75 7.44 -1.98
N LEU A 68 8.45 7.61 -0.68
CA LEU A 68 9.29 8.45 0.19
C LEU A 68 10.70 7.88 0.33
N LYS A 69 10.81 6.55 0.49
CA LYS A 69 12.11 5.86 0.53
C LYS A 69 12.90 6.07 -0.75
N ALA A 70 12.26 5.98 -1.92
CA ALA A 70 12.91 6.22 -3.21
C ALA A 70 13.37 7.68 -3.37
N ALA A 71 12.66 8.64 -2.76
CA ALA A 71 13.03 10.05 -2.73
C ALA A 71 14.04 10.42 -1.62
N GLY A 72 14.40 9.48 -0.74
CA GLY A 72 15.21 9.76 0.44
C GLY A 72 14.53 10.65 1.49
N ALA A 73 13.20 10.75 1.45
CA ALA A 73 12.41 11.57 2.36
C ALA A 73 11.96 10.76 3.58
N ASP A 74 11.99 11.41 4.75
CA ASP A 74 11.55 10.84 6.03
C ASP A 74 10.39 11.66 6.59
N ALA A 75 9.18 11.10 6.53
CA ALA A 75 7.96 11.76 7.00
C ALA A 75 7.93 11.98 8.52
N GLY A 76 8.66 11.18 9.31
CA GLY A 76 8.74 11.36 10.76
C GLY A 76 9.65 12.51 11.16
N ARG A 77 10.62 12.87 10.30
CA ARG A 77 11.55 13.98 10.53
C ARG A 77 11.06 15.28 9.90
N ASP A 78 10.55 15.23 8.66
CA ASP A 78 10.15 16.41 7.89
C ASP A 78 8.91 16.09 7.04
N LEU A 79 7.75 16.45 7.59
CA LEU A 79 6.45 16.22 6.95
C LEU A 79 6.28 17.04 5.67
N GLU A 80 6.81 18.26 5.62
CA GLU A 80 6.70 19.13 4.44
C GLU A 80 7.50 18.55 3.27
N SER A 81 8.75 18.16 3.51
CA SER A 81 9.61 17.52 2.52
C SER A 81 9.02 16.20 2.03
N ALA A 82 8.42 15.40 2.91
CA ALA A 82 7.73 14.17 2.52
C ALA A 82 6.50 14.44 1.62
N VAL A 83 5.65 15.40 1.98
CA VAL A 83 4.49 15.78 1.16
C VAL A 83 4.93 16.33 -0.21
N LYS A 84 5.99 17.14 -0.23
CA LYS A 84 6.57 17.65 -1.48
C LYS A 84 7.10 16.51 -2.36
N SER A 85 7.82 15.57 -1.77
CA SER A 85 8.37 14.41 -2.47
C SER A 85 7.26 13.53 -3.07
N LEU A 86 6.20 13.26 -2.31
CA LEU A 86 5.04 12.51 -2.79
C LEU A 86 4.36 13.20 -3.98
N ARG A 87 4.17 14.54 -3.92
CA ARG A 87 3.58 15.30 -5.02
C ARG A 87 4.49 15.42 -6.24
N GLN A 88 5.80 15.39 -6.08
CA GLN A 88 6.73 15.33 -7.19
C GLN A 88 6.65 13.98 -7.92
N ALA A 89 6.53 12.88 -7.17
CA ALA A 89 6.35 11.55 -7.74
C ALA A 89 4.96 11.37 -8.38
N VAL A 90 3.93 11.98 -7.81
CA VAL A 90 2.54 11.87 -8.28
C VAL A 90 1.91 13.27 -8.43
N PRO A 91 2.17 13.97 -9.55
CA PRO A 91 1.78 15.39 -9.72
C PRO A 91 0.28 15.67 -9.68
N VAL A 92 -0.55 14.65 -9.96
CA VAL A 92 -2.02 14.76 -9.95
C VAL A 92 -2.61 14.85 -8.53
N LEU A 93 -1.82 14.54 -7.50
CA LEU A 93 -2.28 14.65 -6.12
C LEU A 93 -2.47 16.11 -5.71
N THR A 94 -3.66 16.40 -5.19
CA THR A 94 -3.92 17.66 -4.49
C THR A 94 -3.06 17.73 -3.22
N LEU A 95 -2.79 18.94 -2.74
CA LEU A 95 -2.00 19.13 -1.51
C LEU A 95 -2.65 18.43 -0.31
N THR A 96 -3.97 18.57 -0.15
CA THR A 96 -4.72 17.93 0.94
C THR A 96 -4.65 16.42 0.87
N ALA A 97 -4.78 15.84 -0.33
CA ALA A 97 -4.66 14.39 -0.53
C ALA A 97 -3.26 13.89 -0.17
N ALA A 98 -2.21 14.55 -0.67
CA ALA A 98 -0.83 14.19 -0.37
C ALA A 98 -0.52 14.32 1.13
N TYR A 99 -1.00 15.39 1.77
CA TYR A 99 -0.85 15.57 3.20
C TYR A 99 -1.50 14.44 4.00
N GLN A 100 -2.76 14.09 3.69
CA GLN A 100 -3.46 13.01 4.39
C GLN A 100 -2.73 11.68 4.23
N LEU A 101 -2.31 11.34 3.01
CA LEU A 101 -1.57 10.11 2.71
C LEU A 101 -0.26 10.00 3.50
N VAL A 102 0.50 11.10 3.63
CA VAL A 102 1.75 11.10 4.40
C VAL A 102 1.44 11.05 5.90
N LYS A 103 0.40 11.76 6.36
CA LYS A 103 -0.02 11.73 7.76
C LYS A 103 -0.44 10.33 8.20
N ASP A 104 -1.21 9.60 7.39
CA ASP A 104 -1.64 8.24 7.69
C ASP A 104 -0.44 7.30 7.90
N VAL A 105 0.69 7.54 7.21
CA VAL A 105 1.93 6.75 7.38
C VAL A 105 2.61 7.05 8.72
N VAL A 106 2.58 8.31 9.17
CA VAL A 106 3.20 8.74 10.44
C VAL A 106 2.36 8.29 11.63
N ASP A 107 1.04 8.43 11.53
CA ASP A 107 0.11 8.05 12.61
C ASP A 107 0.08 6.51 12.85
N ASP A 108 0.50 5.71 11.86
CA ASP A 108 0.64 4.24 11.96
C ASP A 108 1.97 3.80 12.60
N ALA A 109 2.95 4.69 12.68
CA ALA A 109 4.29 4.41 13.21
C ALA A 109 4.45 4.80 14.70
N ALA A 110 3.42 5.40 15.29
CA ALA A 110 3.34 5.84 16.70
C ALA A 110 2.51 4.85 17.54
#